data_AF-O24157-F1
#
_entry.id   AF-O24157-F1
#
_cell.length_a   1.000
_cell.length_b   1.000
_cell.length_c   1.000
_cell.angle_alpha   90.00
_cell.angle_beta   90.00
_cell.angle_gamma   90.00
#
_symmetry.space_group_name_H-M   'P 1'
#
loop_
_entity.id
_entity.type
_entity.pdbx_description
1 polymer ?
#
loop_
_entity_poly.entity_id
_entity_poly.type
_entity_poly.pdbx_seq_one_letter_code
_entity_poly.pdbx_strand_id
1 'polypeptide(L)' 'GVEPKDIELVMTQAGVSRAKAVKALKAADGDIVSAIMELTN' A
#
# COMPACT_ATOMS: atom_id res chain seq x y z
N GLY A 1 3.03 2.57 11.72
CA GLY A 1 3.09 1.18 11.26
C GLY A 1 2.40 1.12 9.93
N VAL A 2 1.06 1.07 9.91
CA VAL A 2 0.28 1.20 8.68
C VAL A 2 -0.92 2.09 9.01
N GLU A 3 -0.94 3.31 8.49
CA GLU A 3 -2.07 4.20 8.74
C GLU A 3 -3.23 3.90 7.77
N PRO A 4 -4.48 4.10 8.19
CA PRO A 4 -5.64 3.97 7.28
C PRO A 4 -5.51 4.85 6.03
N LYS A 5 -4.87 6.02 6.19
CA LYS A 5 -4.56 6.98 5.11
C LYS A 5 -3.60 6.38 4.09
N ASP A 6 -2.60 5.64 4.54
CA ASP A 6 -1.62 4.98 3.68
C ASP A 6 -2.28 3.89 2.86
N ILE A 7 -3.17 3.12 3.49
CA ILE A 7 -3.94 2.06 2.82
C ILE A 7 -4.82 2.67 1.72
N GLU A 8 -5.53 3.76 2.00
CA GLU A 8 -6.32 4.46 0.98
C GLU A 8 -5.46 4.98 -0.16
N LEU A 9 -4.33 5.62 0.14
CA LEU A 9 -3.39 6.11 -0.87
C LEU A 9 -2.91 4.98 -1.78
N VAL A 10 -2.47 3.86 -1.21
CA VAL A 10 -2.02 2.70 -1.98
C VAL A 10 -3.16 2.12 -2.81
N MET A 11 -4.38 2.00 -2.26
CA MET A 11 -5.54 1.52 -3.00
C MET A 11 -5.90 2.43 -4.18
N THR A 12 -5.89 3.75 -3.99
CA THR A 12 -6.24 4.72 -5.03
C THR A 12 -5.16 4.84 -6.10
N GLN A 13 -3.88 4.86 -5.71
CA GLN A 13 -2.76 5.03 -6.64
C GLN A 13 -2.44 3.74 -7.41
N ALA A 14 -2.44 2.58 -6.74
CA ALA A 14 -2.16 1.29 -7.38
C ALA A 14 -3.42 0.58 -7.90
N GLY A 15 -4.63 1.07 -7.60
CA GLY A 15 -5.88 0.46 -8.06
C GLY A 15 -6.15 -0.94 -7.49
N VAL A 16 -5.63 -1.24 -6.31
CA VAL A 16 -5.75 -2.58 -5.68
C VAL A 16 -6.76 -2.62 -4.54
N SER A 17 -7.15 -3.83 -4.13
CA SER A 17 -8.02 -4.02 -2.97
C SER A 17 -7.31 -3.71 -1.64
N ARG A 18 -8.09 -3.37 -0.61
CA ARG A 18 -7.59 -3.08 0.74
C ARG A 18 -6.67 -4.16 1.29
N ALA A 19 -7.02 -5.43 1.05
CA ALA A 19 -6.22 -6.56 1.50
C ALA A 19 -4.83 -6.58 0.86
N LYS A 20 -4.72 -6.25 -0.45
CA LYS A 20 -3.43 -6.14 -1.14
C LYS A 20 -2.64 -4.93 -0.65
N ALA A 21 -3.29 -3.77 -0.51
CA ALA A 21 -2.66 -2.56 0.01
C ALA A 21 -2.09 -2.75 1.42
N VAL A 22 -2.85 -3.36 2.33
CA VAL A 22 -2.39 -3.67 3.69
C VAL A 22 -1.21 -4.63 3.70
N LYS A 23 -1.22 -5.62 2.79
CA LYS A 23 -0.14 -6.61 2.70
C LYS A 23 1.15 -5.98 2.17
N ALA A 24 1.06 -5.16 1.14
CA ALA A 24 2.19 -4.39 0.59
C ALA A 24 2.75 -3.40 1.62
N LEU A 25 1.89 -2.63 2.30
CA LEU A 25 2.32 -1.73 3.37
C LEU A 25 2.99 -2.46 4.54
N LYS A 26 2.51 -3.65 4.90
CA LYS A 26 3.19 -4.47 5.91
C LYS A 26 4.53 -5.04 5.43
N ALA A 27 4.62 -5.42 4.15
CA ALA A 27 5.87 -5.92 3.56
C ALA A 27 6.92 -4.82 3.40
N ALA A 28 6.46 -3.58 3.20
CA ALA A 28 7.27 -2.38 3.10
C ALA A 28 7.50 -1.68 4.46
N ASP A 29 7.19 -2.33 5.59
CA ASP A 29 7.35 -1.75 6.95
C ASP A 29 6.65 -0.38 7.17
N GLY A 30 5.57 -0.13 6.44
CA GLY A 30 4.82 1.13 6.48
C GLY A 30 5.24 2.15 5.43
N ASP A 31 6.20 1.82 4.57
CA ASP A 31 6.60 2.70 3.47
C ASP A 31 5.61 2.62 2.31
N ILE A 32 4.85 3.71 2.15
CA ILE A 32 3.83 3.89 1.13
C ILE A 32 4.42 3.84 -0.28
N VAL A 33 5.57 4.47 -0.49
CA VAL A 33 6.18 4.58 -1.83
C VAL A 33 6.62 3.20 -2.28
N SER A 34 7.31 2.47 -1.39
CA SER A 34 7.71 1.09 -1.62
C SER A 34 6.50 0.18 -1.90
N ALA A 35 5.42 0.31 -1.12
CA ALA A 35 4.19 -0.45 -1.35
C ALA A 35 3.50 -0.12 -2.69
N ILE A 36 3.47 1.16 -3.10
CA ILE A 36 2.90 1.58 -4.39
C ILE A 36 3.76 1.03 -5.53
N MET A 37 5.08 1.15 -5.44
CA MET A 37 6.02 0.66 -6.46
C MET A 37 5.90 -0.86 -6.64
N GLU A 38 5.73 -1.62 -5.56
CA GLU A 38 5.51 -3.07 -5.62
C GLU A 38 4.16 -3.45 -6.24
N LEU A 39 3.12 -2.62 -6.10
CA LEU A 39 1.77 -2.92 -6.60
C LEU A 39 1.50 -2.40 -8.02
N THR A 40 2.34 -1.50 -8.52
CA THR A 40 2.25 -0.95 -9.89
C THR A 40 3.21 -1.60 -10.88
N ASN A 41 4.10 -2.48 -10.41
CA ASN A 41 5.04 -3.26 -11.21
C ASN A 41 4.71 -4.76 -11.16
#